data_AF-A0A3M1WNF5-F1
#
_entry.id   AF-A0A3M1WNF5-F1
#
_cell.length_a   1.000
_cell.length_b   1.000
_cell.length_c   1.000
_cell.angle_alpha   90.00
_cell.angle_beta   90.00
_cell.angle_gamma   90.00
#
_symmetry.space_group_name_H-M   'P 1'
#
loop_
_entity.id
_entity.type
_entity.pdbx_description
1 polymer ?
#
loop_
_entity_poly.entity_id
_entity_poly.type
_entity_poly.pdbx_seq_one_letter_code
_entity_poly.pdbx_strand_id
1 'polypeptide(L)'
;MVMVDQETKTSSSKGKFIVILISLIIGGVGGFIPMYLKSQDLEQQLAAVRQEMNAQADRLVLAQERLQVALLQNELGQMLLAVQEKNFGAAQKHSTNFFNRLRQVVFNLHDQELREPLQAILNRRDEITADLATLKPEIADKLRALYLNFPRVAPIGDEGR
;
A
#
# COMPACT_ATOMS: atom_id res chain seq x y z
N MET A 1 -56.78 55.93 -66.40
CA MET A 1 -56.12 54.72 -66.89
C MET A 1 -54.74 54.66 -66.22
N VAL A 2 -54.55 53.62 -65.41
CA VAL A 2 -53.33 53.17 -64.72
C VAL A 2 -52.74 54.07 -63.61
N MET A 3 -53.20 53.74 -62.40
CA MET A 3 -52.53 53.86 -61.12
C MET A 3 -51.41 52.78 -61.06
N VAL A 4 -50.19 53.14 -60.66
CA VAL A 4 -49.15 52.16 -60.27
C VAL A 4 -48.62 52.55 -58.90
N ASP A 5 -49.19 51.89 -57.90
CA ASP A 5 -48.75 51.83 -56.52
C ASP A 5 -47.37 51.18 -56.45
N GLN A 6 -46.45 51.82 -55.72
CA GLN A 6 -45.19 51.21 -55.28
C GLN A 6 -45.51 50.30 -54.09
N GLU A 7 -45.89 49.05 -54.34
CA GLU A 7 -45.93 48.04 -53.29
C GLU A 7 -44.50 47.67 -52.88
N THR A 8 -44.10 48.15 -51.70
CA THR A 8 -42.97 47.66 -50.92
C THR A 8 -43.17 46.18 -50.58
N LYS A 9 -42.75 45.29 -51.48
CA LYS A 9 -42.91 43.85 -51.34
C LYS A 9 -41.70 43.21 -50.67
N THR A 10 -41.96 42.68 -49.47
CA THR A 10 -41.25 41.55 -48.82
C THR A 10 -39.82 41.77 -48.34
N SER A 11 -39.66 42.39 -47.17
CA SER A 11 -38.51 42.11 -46.29
C SER A 11 -39.00 41.89 -44.85
N SER A 12 -39.57 40.71 -44.57
CA SER A 12 -40.04 40.40 -43.20
C SER A 12 -40.04 38.91 -42.80
N SER A 13 -39.66 37.97 -43.70
CA SER A 13 -39.46 36.57 -43.30
C SER A 13 -37.97 36.20 -43.21
N LYS A 14 -37.13 36.67 -44.14
CA LYS A 14 -35.70 36.31 -44.20
C LYS A 14 -34.90 36.83 -42.99
N GLY A 15 -35.16 38.06 -42.55
CA GLY A 15 -34.48 38.65 -41.37
C GLY A 15 -34.85 37.96 -40.05
N LYS A 16 -36.13 37.59 -39.87
CA LYS A 16 -36.59 36.83 -38.70
C LYS A 16 -36.00 35.43 -38.66
N PHE A 17 -35.88 34.78 -39.82
CA PHE A 17 -35.21 33.48 -39.94
C PHE A 17 -33.72 33.56 -39.58
N ILE A 18 -33.01 34.61 -40.03
CA ILE A 18 -31.58 34.79 -39.70
C ILE A 18 -31.40 35.01 -38.19
N VAL A 19 -32.27 35.78 -37.55
CA VAL A 19 -32.21 36.00 -36.09
C VAL A 19 -32.49 34.70 -35.32
N ILE A 20 -33.47 33.89 -35.74
CA ILE A 20 -33.74 32.59 -35.12
C ILE A 20 -32.54 31.65 -35.31
N LEU A 21 -31.94 31.63 -36.51
CA LEU A 21 -30.77 30.80 -36.81
C LEU A 21 -29.56 31.18 -35.94
N ILE A 22 -29.29 32.48 -35.78
CA ILE A 22 -28.21 32.99 -34.94
C ILE A 22 -28.49 32.68 -33.46
N SER A 23 -29.74 32.82 -33.01
CA SER A 23 -30.13 32.51 -31.64
C SER A 23 -30.02 31.02 -31.32
N LEU A 24 -30.25 30.15 -32.31
CA LEU A 24 -30.12 28.69 -32.19
C LEU A 24 -28.65 28.26 -32.16
N ILE A 25 -27.77 28.97 -32.89
CA ILE A 25 -26.32 28.77 -32.82
C ILE A 25 -25.78 29.24 -31.45
N ILE A 26 -26.19 30.40 -30.96
CA ILE A 26 -25.74 30.92 -29.65
C ILE A 26 -26.28 30.07 -28.49
N GLY A 27 -27.54 29.64 -28.55
CA GLY A 27 -28.12 28.72 -27.55
C GLY A 27 -27.51 27.32 -27.61
N GLY A 28 -27.21 26.83 -28.82
CA GLY A 28 -26.58 25.53 -29.03
C GLY A 28 -25.12 25.49 -28.58
N VAL A 29 -24.35 26.55 -28.82
CA VAL A 29 -22.93 26.66 -28.41
C VAL A 29 -22.81 27.04 -26.94
N GLY A 30 -23.64 27.95 -26.43
CA GLY A 30 -23.64 28.34 -25.01
C GLY A 30 -24.08 27.21 -24.07
N GLY A 31 -24.94 26.30 -24.53
CA GLY A 31 -25.35 25.10 -23.80
C GLY A 31 -24.31 23.97 -23.81
N PHE A 32 -23.30 24.01 -24.68
CA PHE A 32 -22.34 22.91 -24.88
C PHE A 32 -21.01 23.06 -24.13
N ILE A 33 -20.77 24.20 -23.47
CA ILE A 33 -19.53 24.47 -22.73
C ILE A 33 -19.42 23.78 -21.35
N PRO A 34 -20.49 23.53 -20.55
CA PRO A 34 -20.30 23.10 -19.16
C PRO A 34 -19.84 21.64 -19.02
N MET A 35 -19.81 20.86 -20.11
CA MET A 35 -19.50 19.43 -20.06
C MET A 35 -18.01 19.10 -20.11
N TYR A 36 -17.17 19.95 -20.72
CA TYR A 36 -15.73 19.67 -20.85
C TYR A 36 -14.89 20.03 -19.61
N LEU A 37 -15.37 20.95 -18.77
CA LEU A 37 -14.69 21.31 -17.52
C LEU A 37 -14.86 20.25 -16.42
N LYS A 38 -15.92 19.44 -16.49
CA LYS A 38 -16.17 18.36 -15.52
C LYS A 38 -15.28 17.15 -15.72
N SER A 39 -14.82 16.87 -16.94
CA SER A 39 -13.98 15.70 -17.22
C SER A 39 -12.60 15.79 -16.58
N GLN A 40 -11.98 16.99 -16.58
CA GLN A 40 -10.66 17.18 -15.96
C GLN A 40 -10.72 17.12 -14.43
N ASP A 41 -11.77 17.68 -13.82
CA ASP A 41 -11.96 17.63 -12.37
C ASP A 41 -12.24 16.20 -11.88
N LEU A 42 -13.03 15.41 -12.62
CA LEU A 42 -13.24 14.00 -12.32
C LEU A 42 -11.96 13.17 -12.49
N GLU A 43 -11.16 13.42 -13.52
CA GLU A 43 -9.87 12.74 -13.71
C GLU A 43 -8.88 13.09 -12.60
N GLN A 44 -8.83 14.36 -12.16
CA GLN A 44 -7.99 14.79 -11.04
C GLN A 44 -8.44 14.16 -9.71
N GLN A 45 -9.75 14.09 -9.45
CA GLN A 45 -10.29 13.44 -8.26
C GLN A 45 -10.01 11.93 -8.28
N LEU A 46 -10.16 11.27 -9.43
CA LEU A 46 -9.82 9.85 -9.58
C LEU A 46 -8.31 9.61 -9.39
N ALA A 47 -7.46 10.50 -9.91
CA ALA A 47 -6.02 10.42 -9.71
C ALA A 47 -5.64 10.60 -8.24
N ALA A 48 -6.22 11.58 -7.56
CA ALA A 48 -5.99 11.85 -6.14
C ALA A 48 -6.43 10.65 -5.26
N VAL A 49 -7.65 10.15 -5.46
CA VAL A 49 -8.16 8.97 -4.72
C VAL A 49 -7.30 7.74 -4.99
N ARG A 50 -6.86 7.54 -6.23
CA ARG A 50 -5.98 6.40 -6.57
C ARG A 50 -4.61 6.53 -5.94
N GLN A 51 -4.08 7.74 -5.83
CA GLN A 51 -2.81 8.02 -5.16
C GLN A 51 -2.92 7.80 -3.65
N GLU A 52 -4.01 8.22 -3.02
CA GLU A 52 -4.30 7.95 -1.61
C GLU A 52 -4.44 6.45 -1.34
N MET A 53 -5.15 5.73 -2.20
CA MET A 53 -5.30 4.28 -2.11
C MET A 53 -3.95 3.55 -2.22
N ASN A 54 -3.08 3.98 -3.15
CA ASN A 54 -1.75 3.42 -3.29
C ASN A 54 -0.89 3.70 -2.05
N ALA A 55 -0.91 4.93 -1.54
CA ALA A 55 -0.17 5.28 -0.33
C ALA A 55 -0.66 4.50 0.90
N GLN A 56 -1.97 4.24 1.01
CA GLN A 56 -2.53 3.37 2.05
C GLN A 56 -2.11 1.92 1.86
N ALA A 57 -2.12 1.41 0.63
CA ALA A 57 -1.66 0.06 0.32
C ALA A 57 -0.18 -0.14 0.70
N ASP A 58 0.69 0.82 0.38
CA ASP A 58 2.11 0.78 0.73
C ASP A 58 2.31 0.74 2.26
N ARG A 59 1.55 1.58 3.00
CA ARG A 59 1.56 1.55 4.47
C ARG A 59 1.10 0.22 5.05
N LEU A 60 0.10 -0.42 4.44
CA LEU A 60 -0.38 -1.74 4.87
C LEU A 60 0.68 -2.81 4.63
N VAL A 61 1.39 -2.78 3.50
CA VAL A 61 2.49 -3.71 3.21
C VAL A 61 3.58 -3.56 4.27
N LEU A 62 4.02 -2.32 4.55
CA LEU A 62 5.02 -2.04 5.58
C LEU A 62 4.56 -2.52 6.97
N ALA A 63 3.31 -2.23 7.35
CA ALA A 63 2.74 -2.68 8.62
C ALA A 63 2.69 -4.21 8.71
N GLN A 64 2.38 -4.90 7.60
CA GLN A 64 2.34 -6.35 7.54
C GLN A 64 3.73 -6.98 7.66
N GLU A 65 4.76 -6.41 7.03
CA GLU A 65 6.15 -6.84 7.20
C GLU A 65 6.60 -6.69 8.65
N ARG A 66 6.35 -5.52 9.23
CA ARG A 66 6.63 -5.22 10.65
C ARG A 66 5.96 -6.22 11.59
N LEU A 67 4.70 -6.56 11.34
CA LEU A 67 3.97 -7.57 12.12
C LEU A 67 4.62 -8.96 12.01
N GLN A 68 5.03 -9.37 10.81
CA GLN A 68 5.71 -10.66 10.60
C GLN A 68 7.02 -10.75 11.39
N VAL A 69 7.80 -9.67 11.43
CA VAL A 69 9.03 -9.59 12.22
C VAL A 69 8.74 -9.66 13.73
N ALA A 70 7.72 -8.95 14.22
CA ALA A 70 7.32 -9.03 15.62
C ALA A 70 6.86 -10.44 16.03
N LEU A 71 6.15 -11.15 15.15
CA LEU A 71 5.74 -12.54 15.38
C LEU A 71 6.95 -13.49 15.48
N LEU A 72 7.99 -13.30 14.66
CA LEU A 72 9.24 -14.05 14.76
C LEU A 72 9.94 -13.82 16.10
N GLN A 73 9.95 -12.58 16.60
CA GLN A 73 10.52 -12.27 17.90
C GLN A 73 9.77 -13.02 19.02
N ASN A 74 8.44 -13.08 18.95
CA ASN A 74 7.64 -13.84 19.91
C ASN A 74 7.93 -15.35 19.83
N GLU A 75 8.05 -15.92 18.63
CA GLU A 75 8.42 -17.33 18.45
C GLU A 75 9.81 -17.65 19.02
N LEU A 76 10.78 -16.74 18.83
CA LEU A 76 12.11 -16.84 19.46
C LEU A 76 12.02 -16.78 20.99
N GLY A 77 11.15 -15.94 21.53
CA GLY A 77 10.86 -15.88 22.97
C GLY A 77 10.30 -17.20 23.51
N GLN A 78 9.37 -17.83 22.80
CA GLN A 78 8.82 -19.14 23.19
C GLN A 78 9.91 -20.23 23.16
N MET A 79 10.80 -20.21 22.16
CA MET A 79 11.93 -21.13 22.11
C MET A 79 12.87 -20.94 23.30
N LEU A 80 13.18 -19.68 23.65
CA LEU A 80 14.01 -19.34 24.81
C LEU A 80 13.37 -19.83 26.11
N LEU A 81 12.07 -19.62 26.29
CA LEU A 81 11.33 -20.12 27.46
C LEU A 81 11.40 -21.65 27.54
N ALA A 82 11.15 -22.36 26.44
CA ALA A 82 11.22 -23.82 26.41
C ALA A 82 12.62 -24.34 26.78
N VAL A 83 13.69 -23.67 26.34
CA VAL A 83 15.07 -23.99 26.75
C VAL A 83 15.29 -23.75 28.24
N GLN A 84 14.80 -22.63 28.78
CA GLN A 84 14.94 -22.31 30.21
C GLN A 84 14.17 -23.31 31.10
N GLU A 85 13.03 -23.79 30.64
CA GLU A 85 12.25 -24.85 31.27
C GLU A 85 12.86 -26.26 31.07
N LYS A 86 14.02 -26.36 30.39
CA LYS A 86 14.69 -27.61 30.02
C LYS A 86 13.83 -28.53 29.15
N ASN A 87 12.83 -27.97 28.46
CA ASN A 87 11.99 -28.68 27.51
C ASN A 87 12.60 -28.61 26.10
N PHE A 88 13.70 -29.33 25.91
CA PHE A 88 14.46 -29.30 24.66
C PHE A 88 13.71 -29.91 23.47
N GLY A 89 12.78 -30.85 23.71
CA GLY A 89 11.91 -31.38 22.66
C GLY A 89 10.96 -30.31 22.11
N ALA A 90 10.34 -29.51 22.99
CA ALA A 90 9.55 -28.36 22.56
C ALA A 90 10.44 -27.30 21.88
N ALA A 91 11.63 -27.01 22.45
CA ALA A 91 12.55 -26.03 21.88
C ALA A 91 12.99 -26.40 20.45
N GLN A 92 13.23 -27.68 20.15
CA GLN A 92 13.54 -28.15 18.79
C GLN A 92 12.36 -27.93 17.82
N LYS A 93 11.13 -28.19 18.26
CA LYS A 93 9.93 -27.92 17.47
C LYS A 93 9.76 -26.41 17.21
N HIS A 94 9.93 -25.58 18.24
CA HIS A 94 9.91 -24.13 18.10
C HIS A 94 11.02 -23.62 17.17
N SER A 95 12.23 -24.18 17.27
CA SER A 95 13.35 -23.87 16.36
C SER A 95 13.02 -24.14 14.91
N THR A 96 12.48 -25.32 14.61
CA THR A 96 12.10 -25.68 13.24
C THR A 96 11.06 -24.73 12.68
N ASN A 97 10.01 -24.43 13.45
CA ASN A 97 8.95 -23.51 13.03
C ASN A 97 9.47 -22.08 12.84
N PHE A 98 10.25 -21.59 13.79
CA PHE A 98 10.88 -20.27 13.75
C PHE A 98 11.74 -20.10 12.50
N PHE A 99 12.65 -21.04 12.22
CA PHE A 99 13.55 -20.92 11.07
C PHE A 99 12.85 -21.10 9.72
N ASN A 100 11.80 -21.91 9.67
CA ASN A 100 10.96 -22.02 8.48
C ASN A 100 10.23 -20.69 8.20
N ARG A 101 9.63 -20.08 9.23
CA ARG A 101 8.98 -18.78 9.11
C ARG A 101 9.98 -17.68 8.79
N LEU A 102 11.13 -17.66 9.47
CA LEU A 102 12.20 -16.68 9.25
C LEU A 102 12.66 -16.67 7.79
N ARG A 103 12.86 -17.84 7.19
CA ARG A 103 13.20 -17.95 5.77
C ARG A 103 12.12 -17.34 4.88
N GLN A 104 10.86 -17.63 5.14
CA GLN A 104 9.74 -17.09 4.36
C GLN A 104 9.66 -15.57 4.48
N VAL A 105 9.83 -15.05 5.70
CA VAL A 105 9.80 -13.61 6.00
C VAL A 105 10.96 -12.89 5.31
N VAL A 106 12.19 -13.42 5.41
CA VAL A 106 13.37 -12.85 4.74
C VAL A 106 13.21 -12.83 3.22
N PHE A 107 12.61 -13.87 2.63
CA PHE A 107 12.37 -13.94 1.19
C PHE A 107 11.34 -12.90 0.71
N ASN A 108 10.33 -12.61 1.53
CA ASN A 108 9.22 -11.72 1.17
C ASN A 108 9.40 -10.26 1.62
N LEU A 109 10.34 -9.98 2.52
CA LEU A 109 10.55 -8.63 3.05
C LEU A 109 11.11 -7.70 1.98
N HIS A 110 10.50 -6.53 1.79
CA HIS A 110 11.07 -5.51 0.90
C HIS A 110 12.08 -4.61 1.63
N ASP A 111 11.89 -4.41 2.93
CA ASP A 111 12.78 -3.60 3.77
C ASP A 111 14.16 -4.27 3.96
N GLN A 112 15.20 -3.68 3.36
CA GLN A 112 16.56 -4.21 3.43
C GLN A 112 17.19 -4.09 4.83
N GLU A 113 16.85 -3.04 5.59
CA GLU A 113 17.36 -2.79 6.94
C GLU A 113 16.88 -3.87 7.92
N LEU A 114 15.69 -4.41 7.69
CA LEU A 114 15.15 -5.55 8.43
C LEU A 114 15.64 -6.89 7.86
N ARG A 115 15.80 -6.99 6.53
CA ARG A 115 16.18 -8.24 5.87
C ARG A 115 17.59 -8.70 6.25
N GLU A 116 18.59 -7.82 6.25
CA GLU A 116 19.98 -8.18 6.55
C GLU A 116 20.18 -8.83 7.94
N PRO A 117 19.73 -8.22 9.06
CA PRO A 117 19.89 -8.83 10.38
C PRO A 117 19.10 -10.14 10.49
N LEU A 118 17.92 -10.24 9.88
CA LEU A 118 17.14 -11.48 9.85
C LEU A 118 17.84 -12.59 9.06
N GLN A 119 18.50 -12.26 7.95
CA GLN A 119 19.32 -13.19 7.19
C GLN A 119 20.53 -13.66 7.99
N ALA A 120 21.17 -12.77 8.76
CA ALA A 120 22.26 -13.15 9.65
C ALA A 120 21.80 -14.13 10.73
N ILE A 121 20.60 -13.94 11.29
CA ILE A 121 19.98 -14.91 12.22
C ILE A 121 19.71 -16.24 11.50
N LEU A 122 19.16 -16.21 10.28
CA LEU A 122 18.86 -17.41 9.50
C LEU A 122 20.12 -18.24 9.21
N ASN A 123 21.26 -17.60 8.98
CA ASN A 123 22.55 -18.27 8.76
C ASN A 123 23.03 -19.04 10.00
N ARG A 124 22.53 -18.72 11.20
CA ARG A 124 22.83 -19.44 12.45
C ARG A 124 21.89 -20.62 12.72
N ARG A 125 20.96 -20.93 11.82
CA ARG A 125 20.01 -22.05 11.98
C ARG A 125 20.68 -23.35 12.36
N ASP A 126 21.72 -23.72 11.63
CA ASP A 126 22.36 -25.03 11.77
C ASP A 126 23.13 -25.12 13.09
N GLU A 127 23.79 -24.03 13.50
CA GLU A 127 24.43 -23.88 14.81
C GLU A 127 23.40 -24.08 15.95
N ILE A 128 22.30 -23.33 15.93
CA ILE A 128 21.27 -23.37 16.98
C ILE A 128 20.58 -24.73 17.04
N THR A 129 20.28 -25.32 15.87
CA THR A 129 19.64 -26.63 15.80
C THR A 129 20.55 -27.72 16.34
N ALA A 130 21.85 -27.68 16.02
CA ALA A 130 22.83 -28.61 16.56
C ALA A 130 23.00 -28.45 18.08
N ASP A 131 23.07 -27.21 18.58
CA ASP A 131 23.19 -26.93 20.00
C ASP A 131 21.95 -27.39 20.80
N LEU A 132 20.75 -27.24 20.22
CA LEU A 132 19.50 -27.78 20.78
C LEU A 132 19.45 -29.31 20.75
N ALA A 133 19.99 -29.94 19.70
CA ALA A 133 20.09 -31.40 19.58
C ALA A 133 21.08 -32.01 20.58
N THR A 134 22.16 -31.29 20.86
CA THR A 134 23.23 -31.72 21.78
C THR A 134 23.02 -31.24 23.22
N LEU A 135 21.89 -30.58 23.51
CA LEU A 135 21.51 -30.12 24.84
C LEU A 135 22.57 -29.21 25.49
N LYS A 136 23.27 -28.40 24.69
CA LYS A 136 24.35 -27.55 25.23
C LYS A 136 23.79 -26.52 26.21
N PRO A 137 24.38 -26.36 27.40
CA PRO A 137 23.89 -25.42 28.41
C PRO A 137 23.96 -23.96 27.94
N GLU A 138 24.90 -23.65 27.04
CA GLU A 138 25.15 -22.30 26.51
C GLU A 138 24.04 -21.80 25.56
N ILE A 139 23.16 -22.68 25.08
CA ILE A 139 22.14 -22.33 24.08
C ILE A 139 21.14 -21.30 24.62
N ALA A 140 20.86 -21.32 25.92
CA ALA A 140 19.98 -20.34 26.56
C ALA A 140 20.53 -18.91 26.45
N ASP A 141 21.84 -18.74 26.65
CA ASP A 141 22.49 -17.43 26.58
C ASP A 141 22.60 -16.94 25.12
N LYS A 142 22.87 -17.86 24.18
CA LYS A 142 22.85 -17.55 22.73
C LYS A 142 21.47 -17.08 22.27
N LEU A 143 20.40 -17.80 22.66
CA LEU A 143 19.03 -17.43 22.31
C LEU A 143 18.60 -16.12 22.97
N ARG A 144 19.02 -15.88 24.23
CA ARG A 144 18.77 -14.59 24.91
C ARG A 144 19.46 -13.44 24.17
N ALA A 145 20.72 -13.60 23.79
CA ALA A 145 21.44 -12.60 23.01
C ALA A 145 20.77 -12.32 21.66
N LEU A 146 20.27 -13.36 20.97
CA LEU A 146 19.50 -13.20 19.73
C LEU A 146 18.18 -12.48 19.95
N TYR A 147 17.48 -12.77 21.05
CA TYR A 147 16.22 -12.10 21.38
C TYR A 147 16.40 -10.62 21.67
N LEU A 148 17.46 -10.25 22.40
CA LEU A 148 17.77 -8.86 22.74
C LEU A 148 18.27 -8.04 21.54
N ASN A 149 19.00 -8.69 20.63
CA ASN A 149 19.53 -8.07 19.41
C ASN A 149 18.60 -8.24 18.21
N PHE A 150 17.37 -8.73 18.43
CA PHE A 150 16.40 -8.91 17.35
C PHE A 150 16.08 -7.54 16.72
N PRO A 151 15.97 -7.42 15.39
CA PRO A 151 15.72 -6.15 14.73
C PRO A 151 14.46 -5.49 15.30
N ARG A 152 14.60 -4.23 15.73
CA ARG A 152 13.50 -3.49 16.34
C ARG A 152 12.52 -3.05 15.27
N VAL A 153 11.27 -3.36 15.52
CA VAL A 153 10.15 -2.89 14.71
C VAL A 153 9.63 -1.60 15.35
N ALA A 154 9.72 -0.48 14.64
CA ALA A 154 9.21 0.80 15.15
C ALA A 154 7.68 0.73 15.35
N PRO A 155 7.14 1.34 16.43
CA PRO A 155 5.71 1.34 16.70
C PRO A 155 4.93 2.00 15.55
N ILE A 156 3.78 1.43 15.22
CA ILE A 156 2.87 1.94 14.19
C ILE A 156 2.24 3.24 14.74
N GLY A 157 2.85 4.39 14.43
CA GLY A 157 2.36 5.69 14.88
C GLY A 157 3.33 6.86 14.78
N ASP A 158 4.62 6.62 14.53
CA ASP A 158 5.66 7.67 14.60
C ASP A 158 5.99 8.34 13.25
N GLU A 159 5.21 8.10 12.20
CA GLU A 159 5.37 8.80 10.92
C GLU A 159 4.48 10.05 10.87
N GLY A 160 4.99 11.13 11.47
CA GLY A 160 4.58 12.51 11.18
C GLY A 160 3.42 13.06 12.01
N ARG A 161 3.76 13.66 13.16
CA ARG A 161 3.19 14.95 13.58
C ARG A 161 4.15 16.05 13.19
#